data_AF-A0A7I7RIM9-F1
#
_entry.id   AF-A0A7I7RIM9-F1
#
_cell.length_a   1.000
_cell.length_b   1.000
_cell.length_c   1.000
_cell.angle_alpha   90.00
_cell.angle_beta   90.00
_cell.angle_gamma   90.00
#
_symmetry.space_group_name_H-M   'P 1'
#
loop_
_entity.id
_entity.type
_entity.pdbx_description
1 polymer ?
#
loop_
_entity_poly.entity_id
_entity_poly.type
_entity_poly.pdbx_seq_one_letter_code
_entity_poly.pdbx_strand_id
1 'polypeptide(L)'
;MRHFAVVSDWYHAGVGMTLRTSDTQTEALRRQAAAEGRSMQAVALSAIDEYIERRAHQNEVKAVLDRVIEREQGVLRRLADT
;
A
#
# COMPACT_ATOMS: atom_id res chain seq x y z
N MET A 1 -20.34 25.26 -5.48
CA MET A 1 -20.55 24.12 -4.55
C MET A 1 -20.57 22.83 -5.37
N ARG A 2 -19.52 22.00 -5.28
CA ARG A 2 -19.46 20.72 -6.00
C ARG A 2 -20.15 19.66 -5.15
N HIS A 3 -21.28 19.14 -5.63
CA HIS A 3 -21.96 18.02 -5.00
C HIS A 3 -21.12 16.76 -5.19
N PHE A 4 -20.52 16.26 -4.11
CA PHE A 4 -20.06 14.86 -4.07
C PHE A 4 -21.32 14.01 -3.98
N ALA A 5 -21.61 13.23 -5.02
CA ALA A 5 -22.69 12.26 -4.97
C ALA A 5 -22.35 11.23 -3.89
N VAL A 6 -23.16 11.17 -2.83
CA VAL A 6 -23.07 10.12 -1.81
C VAL A 6 -23.42 8.80 -2.50
N VAL A 7 -22.40 7.99 -2.77
CA VAL A 7 -22.57 6.65 -3.32
C VAL A 7 -23.20 5.78 -2.21
N SER A 8 -24.27 5.05 -2.55
CA SER A 8 -25.01 4.19 -1.62
C SER A 8 -24.12 3.08 -1.04
N ASP A 9 -24.29 2.75 0.25
CA ASP A 9 -23.52 1.70 0.96
C ASP A 9 -23.55 0.34 0.27
N TRP A 10 -24.56 0.07 -0.57
CA TRP A 10 -24.66 -1.13 -1.40
C TRP A 10 -23.55 -1.25 -2.46
N TYR A 11 -22.93 -0.14 -2.91
CA TYR A 11 -21.76 -0.19 -3.78
C TYR A 11 -20.48 -0.61 -3.06
N HIS A 12 -20.46 -0.57 -1.72
CA HIS A 12 -19.39 -1.16 -0.91
C HIS A 12 -19.59 -2.68 -0.69
N ALA A 13 -20.77 -3.22 -1.03
CA ALA A 13 -21.02 -4.65 -1.02
C ALA A 13 -20.50 -5.30 -2.31
N GLY A 14 -19.33 -5.94 -2.23
CA GLY A 14 -18.84 -6.99 -3.14
C GLY A 14 -19.07 -6.77 -4.64
N VAL A 15 -18.57 -5.68 -5.22
CA VAL A 15 -18.61 -5.48 -6.67
C VAL A 15 -17.50 -6.30 -7.34
N GLY A 16 -17.86 -7.13 -8.33
CA GLY A 16 -16.91 -7.77 -9.21
C GLY A 16 -16.22 -6.72 -10.10
N MET A 17 -14.94 -6.47 -9.86
CA MET A 17 -14.14 -5.52 -10.65
C MET A 17 -13.18 -6.26 -11.58
N THR A 18 -13.21 -5.92 -12.87
CA THR A 18 -12.22 -6.42 -13.84
C THR A 18 -11.01 -5.50 -13.86
N LEU A 19 -9.89 -5.97 -13.30
CA LEU A 19 -8.61 -5.29 -13.41
C LEU A 19 -7.99 -5.55 -14.79
N ARG A 20 -7.55 -4.50 -15.49
CA ARG A 20 -6.73 -4.65 -16.70
C ARG A 20 -5.28 -4.84 -16.32
N THR A 21 -4.77 -6.05 -16.52
CA THR A 21 -3.38 -6.45 -16.31
C THR A 21 -2.62 -6.56 -17.63
N SER A 22 -1.31 -6.38 -17.59
CA SER A 22 -0.42 -6.83 -18.68
C SER A 22 -0.33 -8.36 -18.69
N ASP A 23 0.14 -8.95 -19.79
CA ASP A 23 0.35 -10.41 -19.89
C ASP A 23 1.30 -10.92 -18.79
N THR A 24 2.35 -10.16 -18.51
CA THR A 24 3.32 -10.47 -17.44
C THR A 24 2.68 -10.47 -16.05
N GLN A 25 1.80 -9.52 -15.77
CA GLN A 25 1.07 -9.45 -14.50
C GLN A 25 0.07 -10.61 -14.38
N THR A 26 -0.64 -10.93 -15.47
CA THR A 26 -1.59 -12.04 -15.52
C THR A 26 -0.90 -13.37 -15.19
N GLU A 27 0.26 -13.64 -15.81
CA GLU A 27 1.03 -14.86 -15.53
C GLU A 27 1.59 -14.90 -14.12
N ALA A 28 2.10 -13.78 -13.61
CA ALA A 28 2.57 -13.69 -12.22
C ALA A 28 1.45 -14.00 -11.22
N LEU A 29 0.28 -13.37 -11.38
CA LEU A 29 -0.89 -13.60 -10.54
C LEU A 29 -1.40 -15.04 -10.66
N ARG A 30 -1.39 -15.63 -11.87
CA ARG A 30 -1.80 -17.02 -12.09
C ARG A 30 -0.90 -18.00 -11.34
N ARG A 31 0.43 -17.84 -11.46
CA ARG A 31 1.39 -18.70 -10.74
C ARG A 31 1.24 -18.56 -9.23
N GLN A 32 1.11 -17.33 -8.74
CA GLN A 32 0.96 -17.08 -7.30
C GLN A 32 -0.35 -17.64 -6.74
N ALA A 33 -1.46 -17.44 -7.46
CA ALA A 33 -2.76 -18.00 -7.11
C ALA A 33 -2.74 -19.53 -7.03
N ALA A 34 -2.07 -20.19 -7.98
CA ALA A 34 -1.88 -21.63 -7.96
C ALA A 34 -1.02 -22.09 -6.77
N ALA A 35 0.04 -21.35 -6.44
CA ALA A 35 0.89 -21.65 -5.29
C ALA A 35 0.17 -21.48 -3.93
N GLU A 36 -0.70 -20.48 -3.82
CA GLU A 36 -1.45 -20.18 -2.59
C GLU A 36 -2.79 -20.92 -2.47
N GLY A 37 -3.27 -21.57 -3.53
CA GLY A 37 -4.59 -22.19 -3.55
C GLY A 37 -5.75 -21.18 -3.45
N ARG A 38 -5.55 -19.95 -3.95
CA ARG A 38 -6.52 -18.85 -3.90
C ARG A 38 -6.90 -18.40 -5.32
N SER A 39 -7.96 -17.60 -5.46
CA SER A 39 -8.29 -17.01 -6.75
C SER A 39 -7.28 -15.91 -7.14
N MET A 40 -7.05 -15.70 -8.44
CA MET A 40 -6.19 -14.61 -8.93
C MET A 40 -6.65 -13.24 -8.41
N GLN A 41 -7.97 -13.02 -8.28
CA GLN A 41 -8.53 -11.80 -7.72
C GLN A 41 -8.14 -11.63 -6.24
N ALA A 42 -8.22 -12.70 -5.44
CA ALA A 42 -7.86 -12.65 -4.02
C ALA A 42 -6.37 -12.33 -3.83
N VAL A 43 -5.51 -12.89 -4.67
CA VAL A 43 -4.06 -12.56 -4.68
C VAL A 43 -3.85 -11.10 -5.07
N ALA A 44 -4.53 -10.63 -6.12
CA ALA A 44 -4.42 -9.23 -6.56
C ALA A 44 -4.86 -8.24 -5.47
N LEU A 45 -5.97 -8.51 -4.79
CA LEU A 45 -6.44 -7.68 -3.66
C LEU A 45 -5.44 -7.70 -2.50
N SER A 46 -4.93 -8.88 -2.12
CA SER A 46 -3.93 -9.00 -1.06
C SER A 46 -2.65 -8.20 -1.39
N ALA A 47 -2.21 -8.24 -2.64
CA ALA A 47 -1.03 -7.48 -3.09
C ALA A 47 -1.26 -5.96 -3.07
N ILE A 48 -2.49 -5.48 -3.31
CA ILE A 48 -2.86 -4.07 -3.18
C ILE A 48 -2.83 -3.65 -1.71
N ASP A 49 -3.44 -4.44 -0.83
CA ASP A 49 -3.47 -4.18 0.60
C ASP A 49 -2.04 -4.11 1.16
N GLU A 50 -1.20 -5.10 0.83
CA GLU A 50 0.20 -5.12 1.25
C GLU A 50 0.99 -3.91 0.73
N TYR A 51 0.77 -3.50 -0.54
CA TYR A 51 1.41 -2.31 -1.08
C TYR A 51 1.04 -1.05 -0.29
N ILE A 52 -0.24 -0.89 0.06
CA ILE A 52 -0.75 0.26 0.81
C ILE A 52 -0.18 0.26 2.22
N GLU A 53 -0.27 -0.86 2.94
CA GLU A 53 0.21 -1.01 4.32
C GLU A 53 1.71 -0.73 4.43
N ARG A 54 2.51 -1.34 3.53
CA ARG A 54 3.96 -1.13 3.51
C ARG A 54 4.31 0.34 3.27
N ARG A 55 3.59 1.03 2.39
CA ARG A 55 3.81 2.47 2.12
C ARG A 55 3.38 3.34 3.30
N ALA A 56 2.25 3.02 3.93
CA ALA A 56 1.78 3.74 5.11
C ALA A 56 2.81 3.63 6.24
N HIS A 57 3.30 2.42 6.52
CA HIS A 57 4.32 2.19 7.53
C HIS A 57 5.64 2.93 7.23
N GLN A 58 6.11 2.91 5.97
CA GLN A 58 7.30 3.67 5.56
C GLN A 58 7.16 5.17 5.82
N ASN A 59 5.98 5.73 5.53
CA ASN A 59 5.70 7.15 5.76
C ASN A 59 5.67 7.48 7.26
N GLU A 60 5.08 6.61 8.09
CA GLU A 60 5.05 6.77 9.53
C GLU A 60 6.47 6.75 10.13
N VAL A 61 7.27 5.75 9.76
CA VAL A 61 8.68 5.63 10.19
C VAL A 61 9.46 6.87 9.79
N LYS A 62 9.29 7.34 8.55
CA LYS A 62 9.94 8.57 8.08
C LYS A 62 9.52 9.78 8.91
N ALA A 63 8.23 9.95 9.20
CA ALA A 63 7.73 11.08 9.99
C ALA A 63 8.23 11.06 11.44
N VAL A 64 8.41 9.87 12.03
CA VAL A 64 9.05 9.73 13.35
C VAL A 64 10.54 10.09 13.25
N LEU A 65 11.25 9.56 12.26
CA LEU A 65 12.67 9.85 12.05
C LEU A 65 12.93 11.34 11.85
N ASP A 66 12.14 12.02 11.02
CA ASP A 66 12.25 13.46 10.78
C ASP A 66 12.12 14.26 12.10
N ARG A 67 11.17 13.88 12.96
CA ARG A 67 10.98 14.50 14.30
C ARG A 67 12.15 14.25 15.23
N VAL A 68 12.72 13.05 15.23
CA VAL A 68 13.89 12.73 16.07
C VAL A 68 15.12 13.49 15.58
N ILE A 69 15.34 13.54 14.27
CA ILE A 69 16.44 14.30 13.68
C ILE A 69 16.33 15.77 14.08
N GLU A 70 15.15 16.38 13.93
CA GLU A 70 14.91 17.78 14.32
C GLU A 70 15.18 18.02 15.81
N ARG A 71 14.73 17.13 16.68
CA ARG A 71 14.94 17.25 18.13
C ARG A 71 16.41 17.11 18.52
N GLU A 72 17.12 16.19 17.89
CA GLU A 72 18.46 15.76 18.32
C GLU A 72 19.59 16.31 17.42
N GLN A 73 19.33 17.35 16.62
CA GLN A 73 20.29 17.89 15.64
C GLN A 73 21.67 18.21 16.24
N GLY A 74 21.71 18.71 17.48
CA GLY A 74 22.97 19.03 18.17
C GLY A 74 23.78 17.81 18.61
N VAL A 75 23.13 16.68 18.88
CA VAL A 75 23.81 15.42 19.21
C VAL A 75 24.28 14.73 17.93
N LEU A 76 23.41 14.67 16.91
CA LEU A 76 23.74 14.10 15.60
C LEU A 76 24.91 14.83 14.92
N ARG A 77 24.98 16.16 15.02
CA ARG A 77 26.09 16.95 14.49
C ARG A 77 27.42 16.58 15.14
N ARG A 78 27.46 16.43 16.47
CA ARG A 78 28.68 16.01 17.19
C ARG A 78 29.12 14.58 16.85
N LEU A 79 28.16 13.68 16.60
CA LEU A 79 28.48 12.32 16.15
C LEU A 79 29.08 12.29 14.74
N ALA A 80 28.67 13.20 13.85
CA ALA A 80 29.22 13.32 12.50
C ALA A 80 30.62 13.94 12.46
N ASP A 81 30.98 14.71 13.49
CA ASP A 81 32.28 15.41 13.60
C ASP A 81 33.38 14.54 14.28
N THR A 82 33.11 13.26 14.56
CA THR A 82 34.06 12.28 15.12
C THR A 82 34.47 11.26 14.06
#